data_AF-A0A9P7B4E3-F1
#
_entry.id   AF-A0A9P7B4E3-F1
#
_cell.length_a   1.000
_cell.length_b   1.000
_cell.length_c   1.000
_cell.angle_alpha   90.00
_cell.angle_beta   90.00
_cell.angle_gamma   90.00
#
_symmetry.space_group_name_H-M   'P 1'
#
loop_
_entity.id
_entity.type
_entity.pdbx_description
1 polymer ?
#
loop_
_entity_poly.entity_id
_entity_poly.type
_entity_poly.pdbx_seq_one_letter_code
_entity_poly.pdbx_strand_id
1 'polypeptide(L)'
;MNSSTIDNDTTLVSSSPILKSKRSSFKTPFAKRVTKPCNENNKFSTSSNQDPFISSNKSTKVVLKTQRLLYNELTTQIKLYKKEISHINDAIKILNKYDKELKTDQLIEKWQSICQKAMSYLFNTTLFKIDKMGGYEEFIKKEIEAEKARIEYQLDDSIGNEISNFLESEEFKNLPLDDQEECKIQLERKRDEVERVKEKSLKILDQRLELCQGQEMTMKELARRLKVEYELVFPTL
;
A
#
# COMPACT_ATOMS: atom_id res chain seq x y z
N MET A 1 -14.11 -27.34 -16.75
CA MET A 1 -14.48 -26.10 -16.06
C MET A 1 -13.60 -25.97 -14.83
N ASN A 2 -12.51 -25.22 -14.94
CA ASN A 2 -11.66 -24.81 -13.81
C ASN A 2 -11.33 -23.34 -14.07
N SER A 3 -11.91 -22.46 -13.25
CA SER A 3 -11.58 -21.03 -13.23
C SER A 3 -10.37 -20.83 -12.34
N SER A 4 -9.28 -20.31 -12.90
CA SER A 4 -8.15 -19.78 -12.14
C SER A 4 -8.15 -18.26 -12.26
N THR A 5 -8.65 -17.61 -11.22
CA THR A 5 -8.47 -16.20 -10.92
C THR A 5 -6.99 -15.94 -10.68
N ILE A 6 -6.38 -15.02 -11.44
CA ILE A 6 -5.02 -14.54 -11.17
C ILE A 6 -5.14 -13.13 -10.61
N ASP A 7 -4.88 -13.02 -9.32
CA ASP A 7 -4.74 -11.76 -8.60
C ASP A 7 -3.48 -11.03 -9.11
N ASN A 8 -3.68 -9.88 -9.75
CA ASN A 8 -2.60 -8.98 -10.15
C ASN A 8 -2.30 -8.01 -9.01
N ASP A 9 -1.55 -8.48 -8.02
CA ASP A 9 -0.96 -7.64 -6.98
C ASP A 9 0.55 -7.55 -7.23
N THR A 10 0.95 -6.68 -8.15
CA THR A 10 2.36 -6.30 -8.37
C THR A 10 2.50 -4.79 -8.35
N THR A 11 2.25 -4.19 -7.19
CA THR A 11 2.89 -2.92 -6.83
C THR A 11 4.28 -3.22 -6.30
N LEU A 12 5.26 -3.32 -7.20
CA LEU A 12 6.66 -3.31 -6.80
C LEU A 12 7.03 -1.92 -6.30
N VAL A 13 7.08 -1.87 -4.98
CA VAL A 13 7.78 -0.94 -4.10
C VAL A 13 8.91 -0.17 -4.80
N SER A 14 8.73 1.14 -4.85
CA SER A 14 9.76 2.13 -5.16
C SER A 14 10.90 2.06 -4.12
N SER A 15 11.97 1.32 -4.42
CA SER A 15 13.24 1.41 -3.70
C SER A 15 14.17 2.40 -4.38
N SER A 16 13.99 3.68 -4.06
CA SER A 16 15.00 4.72 -4.26
C SER A 16 15.57 5.14 -2.89
N PRO A 17 16.88 5.41 -2.75
CA PRO A 17 17.46 5.81 -1.49
C PRO A 17 17.09 7.28 -1.19
N ILE A 18 16.20 7.47 -0.22
CA ILE A 18 15.83 8.80 0.28
C ILE A 18 16.91 9.27 1.25
N LEU A 19 17.66 10.30 0.85
CA LEU A 19 18.48 11.13 1.74
C LEU A 19 17.62 11.63 2.91
N LYS A 20 17.99 11.27 4.14
CA LYS A 20 17.29 11.65 5.38
C LYS A 20 17.44 13.14 5.67
N SER A 21 16.59 13.96 5.04
CA SER A 21 16.33 15.33 5.47
C SER A 21 15.46 15.30 6.74
N LYS A 22 15.95 15.92 7.82
CA LYS A 22 15.23 16.07 9.10
C LYS A 22 13.93 16.85 8.88
N ARG A 23 12.81 16.14 8.76
CA ARG A 23 11.46 16.74 8.81
C ARG A 23 11.13 17.12 10.24
N SER A 24 10.95 18.41 10.50
CA SER A 24 10.31 18.88 11.72
C SER A 24 8.83 18.45 11.71
N SER A 25 8.35 17.92 12.83
CA SER A 25 6.98 17.45 12.97
C SER A 25 6.01 18.65 12.98
N PHE A 26 5.17 18.73 11.96
CA PHE A 26 4.03 19.66 11.91
C PHE A 26 3.02 19.30 13.01
N LYS A 27 2.80 20.21 13.97
CA LYS A 27 1.82 20.03 15.06
C LYS A 27 0.45 20.53 14.59
N THR A 28 -0.51 19.63 14.44
CA THR A 28 -1.92 19.98 14.17
C THR A 28 -2.59 20.56 15.42
N PRO A 29 -3.42 21.63 15.31
CA PRO A 29 -3.95 22.36 16.47
C PRO A 29 -5.13 21.69 17.18
N PHE A 30 -5.53 20.47 16.82
CA PHE A 30 -6.75 19.82 17.33
C PHE A 30 -6.54 18.63 18.27
N ALA A 31 -5.31 18.40 18.77
CA ALA A 31 -5.07 17.37 19.78
C ALA A 31 -5.48 17.87 21.19
N LYS A 32 -6.76 17.72 21.54
CA LYS A 32 -7.22 17.85 22.93
C LYS A 32 -6.56 16.78 23.79
N ARG A 33 -5.63 17.21 24.65
CA ARG A 33 -5.13 16.42 25.80
C ARG A 33 -6.31 16.07 26.71
N VAL A 34 -6.66 14.80 26.79
CA VAL A 34 -7.43 14.28 27.93
C VAL A 34 -6.41 13.84 28.98
N THR A 35 -6.25 14.67 29.99
CA THR A 35 -5.53 14.37 31.24
C THR A 35 -6.33 13.36 32.05
N LYS A 36 -5.75 12.19 32.34
CA LYS A 36 -6.22 11.31 33.41
C LYS A 36 -5.70 11.85 34.74
N PRO A 37 -6.53 12.05 35.77
CA PRO A 37 -6.04 12.32 37.11
C PRO A 37 -5.57 11.01 37.74
N CYS A 38 -4.30 10.98 38.18
CA CYS A 38 -3.84 10.08 39.21
C CYS A 38 -4.55 10.46 40.51
N ASN A 39 -5.11 9.48 41.20
CA ASN A 39 -5.50 9.62 42.60
C ASN A 39 -4.61 8.70 43.42
N GLU A 40 -3.66 9.32 44.11
CA GLU A 40 -3.01 8.77 45.29
C GLU A 40 -4.02 8.77 46.44
N ASN A 41 -4.15 7.67 47.18
CA ASN A 41 -3.98 7.65 48.64
C ASN A 41 -4.35 6.32 49.28
N ASN A 42 -3.58 6.03 50.34
CA ASN A 42 -3.80 5.08 51.45
C ASN A 42 -3.21 3.67 51.31
N LYS A 43 -1.88 3.63 51.50
CA LYS A 43 -1.18 2.50 52.13
C LYS A 43 -1.46 2.54 53.63
N PHE A 44 -2.43 1.74 54.10
CA PHE A 44 -2.50 1.35 55.50
C PHE A 44 -1.68 0.07 55.72
N SER A 45 -0.82 0.15 56.72
CA SER A 45 0.10 -0.83 57.24
C SER A 45 -0.59 -2.14 57.60
N THR A 46 -0.12 -3.24 57.02
CA THR A 46 -0.47 -4.60 57.48
C THR A 46 0.54 -5.00 58.56
N SER A 47 0.15 -4.77 59.82
CA SER A 47 0.78 -5.42 60.96
C SER A 47 0.45 -6.91 60.91
N SER A 48 1.49 -7.74 60.97
CA SER A 48 1.37 -9.17 61.16
C SER A 48 0.75 -9.47 62.51
N ASN A 49 -0.34 -10.21 62.53
CA ASN A 49 -0.56 -11.22 63.55
C ASN A 49 -1.18 -12.43 62.84
N GLN A 50 -0.38 -13.48 62.77
CA GLN A 50 -0.85 -14.81 62.45
C GLN A 50 -1.66 -15.30 63.63
N ASP A 51 -2.89 -15.74 63.37
CA ASP A 51 -3.48 -16.84 64.11
C ASP A 51 -4.11 -17.82 63.10
N PRO A 52 -3.88 -19.13 63.25
CA PRO A 52 -4.42 -20.16 62.37
C PRO A 52 -5.81 -20.60 62.84
N PHE A 53 -6.53 -21.31 61.97
CA PHE A 53 -7.96 -21.72 62.04
C PHE A 53 -8.88 -20.72 61.35
N ILE A 54 -9.58 -21.07 60.26
CA ILE A 54 -10.61 -22.11 60.22
C ILE A 54 -10.51 -22.94 58.94
N SER A 55 -10.39 -24.25 59.15
CA SER A 55 -10.77 -25.29 58.19
C SER A 55 -12.30 -25.28 58.04
N SER A 56 -12.79 -24.61 57.00
CA SER A 56 -14.07 -24.89 56.33
C SER A 56 -14.10 -24.07 55.03
N ASN A 57 -15.06 -24.35 54.14
CA ASN A 57 -15.46 -23.47 53.04
C ASN A 57 -14.90 -23.75 51.63
N LYS A 58 -14.88 -25.04 51.22
CA LYS A 58 -14.96 -25.38 49.79
C LYS A 58 -16.25 -24.81 49.15
N SER A 59 -17.37 -24.76 49.87
CA SER A 59 -18.63 -24.19 49.34
C SER A 59 -18.53 -22.68 49.14
N THR A 60 -17.93 -21.91 50.06
CA THR A 60 -17.81 -20.45 49.92
C THR A 60 -16.87 -20.04 48.77
N LYS A 61 -15.81 -20.82 48.50
CA LYS A 61 -14.96 -20.63 47.30
C LYS A 61 -15.73 -20.91 46.00
N VAL A 62 -16.60 -21.92 45.98
CA VAL A 62 -17.46 -22.24 44.83
C VAL A 62 -18.49 -21.14 44.60
N VAL A 63 -19.14 -20.64 45.66
CA VAL A 63 -20.12 -19.53 45.60
C VAL A 63 -19.47 -18.23 45.11
N LEU A 64 -18.25 -17.90 45.56
CA LEU A 64 -17.52 -16.74 45.06
C LEU A 64 -17.15 -16.88 43.57
N LYS A 65 -16.81 -18.09 43.13
CA LYS A 65 -16.48 -18.36 41.72
C LYS A 65 -17.71 -18.24 40.83
N THR A 66 -18.86 -18.77 41.23
CA THR A 66 -20.12 -18.63 40.48
C THR A 66 -20.58 -17.18 40.44
N GLN A 67 -20.45 -16.44 41.54
CA GLN A 67 -20.78 -15.01 41.60
C GLN A 67 -19.88 -14.18 40.68
N ARG A 68 -18.59 -14.51 40.59
CA ARG A 68 -17.65 -13.85 39.65
C ARG A 68 -17.98 -14.16 38.19
N LEU A 69 -18.37 -15.39 37.86
CA LEU A 69 -18.78 -15.76 36.51
C LEU A 69 -20.05 -15.00 36.09
N LEU A 70 -21.06 -14.96 36.97
CA LEU A 70 -22.29 -14.21 36.74
C LEU A 70 -22.03 -12.70 36.56
N TYR A 71 -21.16 -12.12 37.39
CA TYR A 71 -20.76 -10.72 37.26
C TYR A 71 -20.06 -10.43 35.92
N ASN A 72 -19.17 -11.32 35.48
CA ASN A 72 -18.48 -11.20 34.20
C ASN A 72 -19.45 -11.31 33.01
N GLU A 73 -20.41 -12.23 33.07
CA GLU A 73 -21.45 -12.39 32.06
C GLU A 73 -22.33 -11.14 31.98
N LEU A 74 -22.81 -10.65 33.13
CA LEU A 74 -23.61 -9.42 33.20
C LEU A 74 -22.82 -8.20 32.69
N THR A 75 -21.53 -8.10 33.04
CA THR A 75 -20.66 -7.04 32.52
C THR A 75 -20.48 -7.12 31.01
N THR A 76 -20.46 -8.33 30.46
CA THR A 76 -20.34 -8.55 29.01
C THR A 76 -21.64 -8.17 28.30
N GLN A 77 -22.79 -8.55 28.84
CA GLN A 77 -24.10 -8.13 28.34
C GLN A 77 -24.26 -6.60 28.39
N ILE A 78 -23.87 -5.94 29.48
CA ILE A 78 -23.89 -4.47 29.59
C ILE A 78 -23.03 -3.82 28.50
N LYS A 79 -21.85 -4.37 28.19
CA LYS A 79 -20.99 -3.85 27.13
C LYS A 79 -21.64 -4.04 25.74
N LEU A 80 -22.28 -5.17 25.51
CA LEU A 80 -22.99 -5.44 24.26
C LEU A 80 -24.15 -4.45 24.07
N TYR A 81 -25.02 -4.32 25.08
CA TYR A 81 -26.14 -3.38 25.01
C TYR A 81 -25.68 -1.92 24.87
N LYS A 82 -24.57 -1.52 25.51
CA LYS A 82 -24.00 -0.19 25.29
C LYS A 82 -23.52 0.04 23.87
N LYS A 83 -22.91 -0.97 23.23
CA LYS A 83 -22.53 -0.90 21.81
C LYS A 83 -23.76 -0.80 20.92
N GLU A 84 -24.77 -1.60 21.18
CA GLU A 84 -26.02 -1.61 20.43
C GLU A 84 -26.75 -0.27 20.52
N ILE A 85 -26.85 0.30 21.73
CA ILE A 85 -27.37 1.66 21.95
C ILE A 85 -26.54 2.69 21.17
N SER A 86 -25.21 2.57 21.14
CA SER A 86 -24.37 3.47 20.35
C SER A 86 -24.67 3.34 18.86
N HIS A 87 -24.74 2.12 18.33
CA HIS A 87 -25.05 1.86 16.92
C HIS A 87 -26.43 2.41 16.53
N ILE A 88 -27.45 2.21 17.37
CA ILE A 88 -28.80 2.75 17.14
C ILE A 88 -28.76 4.29 17.14
N ASN A 89 -28.06 4.91 18.09
CA ASN A 89 -27.92 6.37 18.11
C ASN A 89 -27.20 6.90 16.87
N ASP A 90 -26.18 6.20 16.38
CA ASP A 90 -25.47 6.59 15.16
C ASP A 90 -26.33 6.38 13.91
N ALA A 91 -27.11 5.29 13.83
CA ALA A 91 -28.09 5.07 12.77
C ALA A 91 -29.17 6.17 12.74
N ILE A 92 -29.69 6.60 13.91
CA ILE A 92 -30.63 7.72 14.00
C ILE A 92 -29.99 9.02 13.50
N LYS A 93 -28.72 9.28 13.84
CA LYS A 93 -28.00 10.47 13.34
C LYS A 93 -27.81 10.45 11.83
N ILE A 94 -27.57 9.28 11.24
CA ILE A 94 -27.45 9.10 9.78
C ILE A 94 -28.82 9.34 9.13
N LEU A 95 -29.88 8.72 9.63
CA LEU A 95 -31.24 8.88 9.11
C LEU A 95 -31.70 10.34 9.14
N ASN A 96 -31.39 11.07 10.22
CA ASN A 96 -31.70 12.50 10.32
C ASN A 96 -30.91 13.39 9.35
N LYS A 97 -29.87 12.85 8.70
CA LYS A 97 -29.05 13.55 7.69
C LYS A 97 -29.27 13.02 6.27
N TYR A 98 -30.25 12.16 6.06
CA TYR A 98 -30.53 11.52 4.77
C TYR A 98 -30.60 12.52 3.60
N ASP A 99 -31.26 13.68 3.79
CA ASP A 99 -31.33 14.73 2.75
C ASP A 99 -29.95 15.25 2.31
N LYS A 100 -28.95 15.22 3.20
CA LYS A 100 -27.57 15.62 2.88
C LYS A 100 -26.86 14.50 2.11
N GLU A 101 -27.13 13.24 2.43
CA GLU A 101 -26.60 12.09 1.71
C GLU A 101 -27.15 12.08 0.28
N LEU A 102 -28.46 12.26 0.10
CA LEU A 102 -29.08 12.36 -1.22
C LEU A 102 -28.46 13.48 -2.09
N LYS A 103 -28.19 14.65 -1.49
CA LYS A 103 -27.49 15.75 -2.18
C LYS A 103 -26.05 15.38 -2.54
N THR A 104 -25.40 14.59 -1.71
CA THR A 104 -24.04 14.10 -1.95
C THR A 104 -24.04 13.10 -3.10
N ASP A 105 -25.00 12.18 -3.16
CA ASP A 105 -25.17 11.24 -4.26
C ASP A 105 -25.42 11.96 -5.59
N GLN A 106 -26.29 12.97 -5.59
CA GLN A 106 -26.50 13.82 -6.77
C GLN A 106 -25.23 14.56 -7.20
N LEU A 107 -24.37 14.97 -6.25
CA LEU A 107 -23.09 15.58 -6.57
C LEU A 107 -22.13 14.54 -7.17
N ILE A 108 -22.10 13.33 -6.64
CA ILE A 108 -21.30 12.21 -7.17
C ILE A 108 -21.69 11.95 -8.63
N GLU A 109 -22.99 11.79 -8.92
CA GLU A 109 -23.48 11.57 -10.29
C GLU A 109 -23.09 12.71 -11.24
N LYS A 110 -23.21 13.98 -10.78
CA LYS A 110 -22.80 15.14 -11.57
C LYS A 110 -21.31 15.11 -11.89
N TRP A 111 -20.47 14.84 -10.89
CA TRP A 111 -19.03 14.76 -11.07
C TRP A 111 -18.63 13.58 -11.96
N GLN A 112 -19.26 12.43 -11.79
CA GLN A 112 -19.09 11.27 -12.67
C GLN A 112 -19.44 11.64 -14.12
N SER A 113 -20.57 12.29 -14.36
CA SER A 113 -20.96 12.73 -15.71
C SER A 113 -19.95 13.69 -16.34
N ILE A 114 -19.42 14.64 -15.57
CA ILE A 114 -18.37 15.56 -16.02
C ILE A 114 -17.10 14.79 -16.38
N CYS A 115 -16.67 13.87 -15.51
CA CYS A 115 -15.49 13.04 -15.74
C CYS A 115 -15.63 12.14 -16.97
N GLN A 116 -16.78 11.49 -17.17
CA GLN A 116 -17.08 10.67 -18.34
C GLN A 116 -16.98 11.48 -19.64
N LYS A 117 -17.54 12.69 -19.66
CA LYS A 117 -17.46 13.61 -20.82
C LYS A 117 -16.03 14.06 -21.08
N ALA A 118 -15.30 14.45 -20.03
CA ALA A 118 -13.90 14.87 -20.14
C ALA A 118 -13.01 13.72 -20.65
N MET A 119 -13.20 12.50 -20.14
CA MET A 119 -12.50 11.30 -20.61
C MET A 119 -12.84 10.98 -22.06
N SER A 120 -14.10 11.08 -22.47
CA SER A 120 -14.51 10.89 -23.86
C SER A 120 -13.84 11.88 -24.81
N TYR A 121 -13.75 13.16 -24.40
CA TYR A 121 -13.06 14.18 -25.17
C TYR A 121 -11.54 13.91 -25.29
N LEU A 122 -10.90 13.58 -24.17
CA LEU A 122 -9.48 13.23 -24.13
C LEU A 122 -9.17 11.99 -24.97
N PHE A 123 -10.04 10.98 -24.89
CA PHE A 123 -9.94 9.76 -25.66
C PHE A 123 -9.97 10.03 -27.16
N ASN A 124 -10.99 10.76 -27.64
CA ASN A 124 -11.10 11.11 -29.06
C ASN A 124 -9.89 11.93 -29.53
N THR A 125 -9.43 12.88 -28.72
CA THR A 125 -8.24 13.67 -29.02
C THR A 125 -6.98 12.80 -29.09
N THR A 126 -6.89 11.79 -28.23
CA THR A 126 -5.75 10.86 -28.19
C THR A 126 -5.78 9.89 -29.36
N LEU A 127 -6.95 9.33 -29.70
CA LEU A 127 -7.13 8.51 -30.90
C LEU A 127 -6.68 9.26 -32.15
N PHE A 128 -7.08 10.52 -32.31
CA PHE A 128 -6.66 11.32 -33.46
C PHE A 128 -5.13 11.53 -33.53
N LYS A 129 -4.46 11.66 -32.39
CA LYS A 129 -2.98 11.74 -32.34
C LYS A 129 -2.34 10.40 -32.70
N ILE A 130 -2.93 9.30 -32.23
CA ILE A 130 -2.48 7.94 -32.51
C ILE A 130 -2.65 7.61 -34.00
N ASP A 131 -3.79 7.95 -34.59
CA ASP A 131 -4.05 7.74 -36.02
C ASP A 131 -3.02 8.50 -36.88
N LYS A 132 -2.69 9.75 -36.50
CA LYS A 132 -1.61 10.51 -37.14
C LYS A 132 -0.22 9.88 -37.01
N MET A 133 0.00 9.07 -35.97
CA MET A 133 1.25 8.36 -35.74
C MET A 133 1.34 7.02 -36.49
N GLY A 134 0.29 6.61 -37.21
CA GLY A 134 0.22 5.33 -37.91
C GLY A 134 -0.60 4.25 -37.19
N GLY A 135 -1.42 4.65 -36.20
CA GLY A 135 -2.28 3.76 -35.44
C GLY A 135 -1.71 3.36 -34.08
N TYR A 136 -2.48 2.55 -33.34
CA TYR A 136 -2.17 2.19 -31.95
C TYR A 136 -0.89 1.35 -31.84
N GLU A 137 -0.64 0.47 -32.81
CA GLU A 137 0.54 -0.38 -32.83
C GLU A 137 1.83 0.44 -32.93
N GLU A 138 1.89 1.40 -33.86
CA GLU A 138 3.04 2.30 -34.01
C GLU A 138 3.24 3.19 -32.78
N PHE A 139 2.15 3.61 -32.13
CA PHE A 139 2.22 4.34 -30.86
C PHE A 139 2.87 3.49 -29.75
N ILE A 140 2.43 2.24 -29.57
CA ILE A 140 2.98 1.32 -28.57
C ILE A 140 4.42 0.94 -28.89
N LYS A 141 4.74 0.70 -30.16
CA LYS A 141 6.10 0.41 -30.61
C LYS A 141 7.09 1.51 -30.21
N LYS A 142 6.72 2.78 -30.42
CA LYS A 142 7.53 3.94 -29.98
C LYS A 142 7.64 4.05 -28.47
N GLU A 143 6.56 3.79 -27.73
CA GLU A 143 6.56 3.78 -26.26
C GLU A 143 7.52 2.70 -25.72
N ILE A 144 7.49 1.51 -26.32
CA ILE A 144 8.37 0.39 -25.96
C ILE A 144 9.81 0.67 -26.35
N GLU A 145 10.07 1.20 -27.55
CA GLU A 145 11.42 1.56 -28.00
C GLU A 145 12.06 2.61 -27.08
N ALA A 146 11.30 3.62 -26.67
CA ALA A 146 11.75 4.61 -25.70
C ALA A 146 12.06 3.98 -24.33
N GLU A 147 11.24 3.02 -23.88
CA GLU A 147 11.46 2.32 -22.62
C GLU A 147 12.67 1.37 -22.70
N LYS A 148 12.90 0.71 -23.82
CA LYS A 148 14.12 -0.09 -24.07
C LYS A 148 15.36 0.78 -23.99
N ALA A 149 15.37 1.91 -24.70
CA ALA A 149 16.47 2.87 -24.66
C ALA A 149 16.72 3.41 -23.24
N ARG A 150 15.65 3.62 -22.46
CA ARG A 150 15.75 4.04 -21.06
C ARG A 150 16.39 2.96 -20.18
N ILE A 151 16.02 1.70 -20.35
CA ILE A 151 16.59 0.56 -19.62
C ILE A 151 18.06 0.38 -19.97
N GLU A 152 18.40 0.41 -21.26
CA GLU A 152 19.78 0.33 -21.74
C GLU A 152 20.62 1.45 -21.12
N TYR A 153 20.17 2.69 -21.23
CA TYR A 153 20.88 3.84 -20.64
C TYR A 153 21.08 3.69 -19.12
N GLN A 154 20.04 3.30 -18.38
CA GLN A 154 20.13 3.20 -16.92
C GLN A 154 21.03 2.06 -16.45
N LEU A 155 21.00 0.91 -17.11
CA LEU A 155 21.77 -0.26 -16.69
C LEU A 155 23.21 -0.16 -17.17
N ASP A 156 23.45 0.29 -18.40
CA ASP A 156 24.79 0.33 -18.99
C ASP A 156 25.64 1.45 -18.34
N ASP A 157 25.07 2.65 -18.14
CA ASP A 157 25.82 3.76 -17.55
C ASP A 157 26.02 3.61 -16.03
N SER A 158 25.06 3.03 -15.31
CA SER A 158 25.19 2.93 -13.85
C SER A 158 26.24 1.91 -13.45
N ILE A 159 26.27 0.76 -14.12
CA ILE A 159 27.05 -0.40 -13.67
C ILE A 159 28.44 -0.40 -14.28
N GLY A 160 28.57 0.02 -15.56
CA GLY A 160 29.89 0.22 -16.18
C GLY A 160 30.73 1.23 -15.40
N ASN A 161 30.14 2.35 -14.99
CA ASN A 161 30.82 3.37 -14.20
C ASN A 161 31.12 2.91 -12.78
N GLU A 162 30.21 2.20 -12.10
CA GLU A 162 30.46 1.67 -10.76
C GLU A 162 31.61 0.65 -10.75
N ILE A 163 31.64 -0.26 -11.73
CA ILE A 163 32.71 -1.25 -11.88
C ILE A 163 34.05 -0.55 -12.19
N SER A 164 34.08 0.39 -13.13
CA SER A 164 35.31 1.11 -13.49
C SER A 164 35.86 1.91 -12.29
N ASN A 165 35.00 2.65 -11.60
CA ASN A 165 35.39 3.43 -10.41
C ASN A 165 35.91 2.54 -9.27
N PHE A 166 35.32 1.37 -9.07
CA PHE A 166 35.78 0.42 -8.07
C PHE A 166 37.15 -0.18 -8.43
N LEU A 167 37.35 -0.57 -9.68
CA LEU A 167 38.64 -1.12 -10.15
C LEU A 167 39.76 -0.07 -10.14
N GLU A 168 39.43 1.21 -10.34
CA GLU A 168 40.38 2.32 -10.25
C GLU A 168 40.67 2.76 -8.81
N SER A 169 39.87 2.31 -7.84
CA SER A 169 40.00 2.70 -6.44
C SER A 169 41.32 2.22 -5.83
N GLU A 170 41.91 3.07 -4.98
CA GLU A 170 43.10 2.71 -4.20
C GLU A 170 42.82 1.55 -3.23
N GLU A 171 41.56 1.35 -2.84
CA GLU A 171 41.15 0.19 -2.03
C GLU A 171 41.39 -1.11 -2.80
N PHE A 172 40.89 -1.22 -4.03
CA PHE A 172 41.07 -2.41 -4.87
C PHE A 172 42.54 -2.68 -5.23
N LYS A 173 43.33 -1.64 -5.52
CA LYS A 173 44.75 -1.80 -5.89
C LYS A 173 45.64 -2.27 -4.74
N ASN A 174 45.24 -1.98 -3.49
CA ASN A 174 45.98 -2.38 -2.29
C ASN A 174 45.59 -3.77 -1.76
N LEU A 175 44.60 -4.43 -2.37
CA LEU A 175 44.24 -5.81 -2.02
C LEU A 175 45.34 -6.80 -2.45
N PRO A 176 45.54 -7.92 -1.71
CA PRO A 176 46.32 -9.05 -2.17
C PRO A 176 45.85 -9.58 -3.53
N LEU A 177 46.76 -10.15 -4.33
CA LEU A 177 46.44 -10.62 -5.68
C LEU A 177 45.31 -11.67 -5.71
N ASP A 178 45.27 -12.56 -4.70
CA ASP A 178 44.22 -13.58 -4.58
C ASP A 178 42.84 -12.93 -4.32
N ASP A 179 42.79 -11.89 -3.49
CA ASP A 179 41.55 -11.17 -3.16
C ASP A 179 41.09 -10.28 -4.34
N GLN A 180 42.02 -9.71 -5.11
CA GLN A 180 41.70 -8.97 -6.33
C GLN A 180 41.02 -9.86 -7.37
N GLU A 181 41.49 -11.10 -7.52
CA GLU A 181 40.90 -12.07 -8.44
C GLU A 181 39.49 -12.49 -7.98
N GLU A 182 39.29 -12.72 -6.69
CA GLU A 182 37.95 -13.00 -6.16
C GLU A 182 37.00 -11.82 -6.39
N CYS A 183 37.44 -10.59 -6.14
CA CYS A 183 36.65 -9.38 -6.39
C CYS A 183 36.28 -9.23 -7.87
N LYS A 184 37.20 -9.50 -8.81
CA LYS A 184 36.89 -9.49 -10.25
C LYS A 184 35.82 -10.52 -10.60
N ILE A 185 35.94 -11.74 -10.06
CA ILE A 185 34.93 -12.80 -10.27
C ILE A 185 33.57 -12.35 -9.73
N GLN A 186 33.52 -11.67 -8.57
CA GLN A 186 32.26 -11.15 -8.03
C GLN A 186 31.66 -10.01 -8.87
N LEU A 187 32.49 -9.13 -9.42
CA LEU A 187 32.04 -8.06 -10.32
C LEU A 187 31.54 -8.62 -11.66
N GLU A 188 32.20 -9.64 -12.21
CA GLU A 188 31.76 -10.34 -13.41
C GLU A 188 30.39 -11.00 -13.17
N ARG A 189 30.21 -11.70 -12.03
CA ARG A 189 28.90 -12.26 -11.65
C ARG A 189 27.82 -11.20 -11.51
N LYS A 190 28.14 -10.02 -10.96
CA LYS A 190 27.20 -8.89 -10.86
C LYS A 190 26.83 -8.36 -12.23
N ARG A 191 27.79 -8.22 -13.14
CA ARG A 191 27.56 -7.85 -14.54
C ARG A 191 26.64 -8.87 -15.21
N ASP A 192 26.90 -10.17 -15.05
CA ASP A 192 26.08 -11.23 -15.64
C ASP A 192 24.64 -11.21 -15.10
N GLU A 193 24.44 -10.99 -13.80
CA GLU A 193 23.10 -10.89 -13.23
C GLU A 193 22.33 -9.68 -13.77
N VAL A 194 23.02 -8.55 -13.92
CA VAL A 194 22.43 -7.33 -14.51
C VAL A 194 22.05 -7.58 -15.96
N GLU A 195 22.92 -8.20 -16.74
CA GLU A 195 22.64 -8.54 -18.14
C GLU A 195 21.43 -9.48 -18.22
N ARG A 196 21.32 -10.45 -17.30
CA ARG A 196 20.13 -11.31 -17.20
C ARG A 196 18.86 -10.53 -16.86
N VAL A 197 18.93 -9.52 -15.98
CA VAL A 197 17.78 -8.67 -15.66
C VAL A 197 17.40 -7.80 -16.86
N LYS A 198 18.39 -7.23 -17.56
CA LYS A 198 18.22 -6.49 -18.81
C LYS A 198 17.51 -7.36 -19.85
N GLU A 199 18.04 -8.54 -20.14
CA GLU A 199 17.44 -9.47 -21.12
C GLU A 199 16.01 -9.88 -20.72
N LYS A 200 15.76 -10.18 -19.45
CA LYS A 200 14.39 -10.48 -18.95
C LYS A 200 13.44 -9.30 -19.17
N SER A 201 13.87 -8.09 -18.83
CA SER A 201 13.04 -6.88 -18.97
C SER A 201 12.76 -6.54 -20.43
N LEU A 202 13.75 -6.65 -21.31
CA LEU A 202 13.57 -6.49 -22.76
C LEU A 202 12.59 -7.52 -23.32
N LYS A 203 12.70 -8.79 -22.89
CA LYS A 203 11.79 -9.86 -23.30
C LYS A 203 10.35 -9.62 -22.86
N ILE A 204 10.12 -9.08 -21.67
CA ILE A 204 8.78 -8.69 -21.19
C ILE A 204 8.21 -7.58 -22.08
N LEU A 205 9.04 -6.60 -22.48
CA LEU A 205 8.62 -5.53 -23.38
C LEU A 205 8.27 -6.07 -24.78
N ASP A 206 9.02 -7.04 -25.30
CA ASP A 206 8.71 -7.69 -26.57
C ASP A 206 7.39 -8.48 -26.51
N GLN A 207 7.17 -9.25 -25.45
CA GLN A 207 5.90 -9.95 -25.24
C GLN A 207 4.72 -8.98 -25.15
N ARG A 208 4.92 -7.81 -24.52
CA ARG A 208 3.89 -6.77 -24.47
C ARG A 208 3.58 -6.21 -25.86
N LEU A 209 4.60 -6.01 -26.70
CA LEU A 209 4.41 -5.56 -28.08
C LEU A 209 3.57 -6.59 -28.87
N GLU A 210 3.91 -7.87 -28.76
CA GLU A 210 3.16 -8.97 -29.41
C GLU A 210 1.70 -9.02 -28.97
N LEU A 211 1.42 -8.87 -27.67
CA LEU A 211 0.05 -8.85 -27.14
C LEU A 211 -0.78 -7.64 -27.62
N CYS A 212 -0.12 -6.53 -27.94
CA CYS A 212 -0.78 -5.33 -28.43
C CYS A 212 -1.01 -5.32 -29.96
N GLN A 213 -0.47 -6.29 -30.71
CA GLN A 213 -0.69 -6.38 -32.15
C GLN A 213 -2.18 -6.58 -32.45
N GLY A 214 -2.73 -5.75 -33.33
CA GLY A 214 -4.14 -5.77 -33.71
C GLY A 214 -5.12 -5.29 -32.63
N GLN A 215 -4.64 -4.74 -31.51
CA GLN A 215 -5.49 -4.11 -30.50
C GLN A 215 -5.71 -2.63 -30.80
N GLU A 216 -6.79 -2.08 -30.26
CA GLU A 216 -7.08 -0.64 -30.27
C GLU A 216 -6.98 -0.05 -28.87
N MET A 217 -6.74 1.26 -28.79
CA MET A 217 -6.74 1.95 -27.52
C MET A 217 -8.14 1.92 -26.90
N THR A 218 -8.25 1.44 -25.66
CA THR A 218 -9.52 1.43 -24.92
C THR A 218 -9.61 2.58 -23.92
N MET A 219 -10.84 2.95 -23.52
CA MET A 219 -11.06 3.94 -22.46
C MET A 219 -10.44 3.52 -21.12
N LYS A 220 -10.41 2.21 -20.84
CA LYS A 220 -9.76 1.66 -19.63
C LYS A 220 -8.24 1.87 -19.67
N GLU A 221 -7.63 1.75 -20.85
CA GLU A 221 -6.21 2.06 -21.02
C GLU A 221 -5.92 3.55 -20.82
N LEU A 222 -6.78 4.43 -21.33
CA LEU A 222 -6.67 5.86 -21.07
C LEU A 222 -6.76 6.18 -19.57
N ALA A 223 -7.73 5.59 -18.86
CA ALA A 223 -7.89 5.78 -17.42
C ALA A 223 -6.64 5.34 -16.64
N ARG A 224 -6.05 4.19 -17.01
CA ARG A 224 -4.79 3.72 -16.43
C ARG A 224 -3.66 4.72 -16.66
N ARG A 225 -3.52 5.26 -17.87
CA ARG A 225 -2.50 6.27 -18.20
C ARG A 225 -2.70 7.58 -17.44
N LEU A 226 -3.95 7.99 -17.20
CA LEU A 226 -4.29 9.16 -16.40
C LEU A 226 -4.20 8.91 -14.88
N LYS A 227 -3.93 7.67 -14.45
CA LYS A 227 -3.93 7.24 -13.04
C LYS A 227 -5.27 7.51 -12.34
N VAL A 228 -6.36 7.31 -13.08
CA VAL A 228 -7.72 7.42 -12.57
C VAL A 228 -8.35 6.04 -12.50
N GLU A 229 -9.05 5.76 -11.41
CA GLU A 229 -9.81 4.52 -11.25
C GLU A 229 -10.99 4.50 -12.23
N TYR A 230 -10.99 3.52 -13.14
CA TYR A 230 -12.01 3.42 -14.17
C TYR A 230 -13.41 3.20 -13.58
N GLU A 231 -13.51 2.36 -12.56
CA GLU A 231 -14.78 1.98 -11.92
C GLU A 231 -15.42 3.16 -11.16
N LEU A 232 -14.61 4.12 -10.70
CA LEU A 232 -15.11 5.33 -10.05
C LEU A 232 -15.84 6.26 -11.05
N VAL A 233 -15.42 6.25 -12.31
CA VAL A 233 -15.97 7.10 -13.38
C VAL A 233 -17.04 6.37 -14.19
N PHE A 234 -16.84 5.09 -14.45
CA PHE A 234 -17.76 4.20 -15.16
C PHE A 234 -18.16 3.04 -14.24
N PRO A 235 -18.99 3.29 -13.22
CA PRO A 235 -19.49 2.24 -12.36
C PRO A 235 -20.29 1.22 -13.19
N THR A 236 -20.04 -0.06 -12.95
CA THR A 236 -20.86 -1.14 -13.52
C THR A 236 -22.18 -1.16 -12.76
N LEU A 237 -23.28 -0.91 -13.50
CA LEU A 237 -24.64 -1.06 -13.00
C LEU A 237 -24.97 -2.52 -12.68
#